data_AF-A0A963GDV3-F1
#
_entry.id   AF-A0A963GDV3-F1
#
_cell.length_a   1.000
_cell.length_b   1.000
_cell.length_c   1.000
_cell.angle_alpha   90.00
_cell.angle_beta   90.00
_cell.angle_gamma   90.00
#
_symmetry.space_group_name_H-M   'P 1'
#
loop_
_entity.id
_entity.type
_entity.pdbx_description
1 polymer ?
#
loop_
_entity_poly.entity_id
_entity_poly.type
_entity_poly.pdbx_seq_one_letter_code
_entity_poly.pdbx_strand_id
1 'polypeptide(L)'
;MSETNLDEILAAGIDADDVPELATLMNARPLVSAFITLFRGSEAEVMLRLLVLREIGQEADAPRWNPEALRARFTYVDPVKLETVLKRLRDNDLLTFAEDGLYHLSDLGRNAVASIAMLLRFATEEDAELGFLTAQLAGLQAVGSITPEALGHLLSKLNDLSWHFEEAIASGSEFRILDSRRRLAANLRWIERGTEIVRALLSDPEGSFDLARLAQRVALAQSRLARVDAAFQRALNKIESQRVTLGASGISSSDVAAWLRRRDAEQLAALALGALGHGPELPLLAGGHELLDRAESVLSEEVRAADTEQALPAPERAPLDAAVEQEDLRLLEHFTRRLGTIADHAPLYQVVSGGGFAPASYRLSLLALLADGERGGPADGAVGDFMRLPLDVEFGERLQPVNEDGIAAMSEGHVRPRAAANTAAEHDNTREDRP
;
A
#
# COMPACT_ATOMS: atom_id res chain seq x y z
N MET A 1 20.08 17.04 -36.61
CA MET A 1 19.35 15.76 -36.63
C MET A 1 17.88 16.12 -36.61
N SER A 2 17.12 15.60 -37.57
CA SER A 2 15.70 15.86 -37.76
C SER A 2 14.96 15.75 -36.43
N GLU A 3 14.15 16.75 -36.11
CA GLU A 3 13.11 16.60 -35.10
C GLU A 3 12.25 15.43 -35.55
N THR A 4 12.44 14.25 -34.96
CA THR A 4 11.48 13.16 -35.06
C THR A 4 10.19 13.73 -34.52
N ASN A 5 9.20 13.92 -35.39
CA ASN A 5 7.91 14.43 -34.97
C ASN A 5 7.28 13.40 -34.03
N LEU A 6 6.61 13.84 -32.96
CA LEU A 6 6.01 12.92 -31.99
C LEU A 6 5.06 11.92 -32.68
N ASP A 7 4.42 12.36 -33.77
CA ASP A 7 3.52 11.57 -34.62
C ASP A 7 4.20 10.36 -35.27
N GLU A 8 5.52 10.37 -35.44
CA GLU A 8 6.28 9.22 -35.95
C GLU A 8 6.54 8.14 -34.88
N ILE A 9 6.36 8.49 -33.60
CA ILE A 9 6.56 7.61 -32.45
C ILE A 9 5.24 6.99 -32.00
N LEU A 10 4.14 7.73 -32.13
CA LEU A 10 2.80 7.29 -31.74
C LEU A 10 2.27 6.21 -32.69
N ALA A 11 1.35 5.37 -32.18
CA ALA A 11 0.70 4.37 -33.02
C ALA A 11 -0.10 5.05 -34.14
N ALA A 12 -0.20 4.39 -35.29
CA ALA A 12 -0.86 4.94 -36.47
C ALA A 12 -2.30 5.41 -36.16
N GLY A 13 -2.61 6.67 -36.51
CA GLY A 13 -3.92 7.27 -36.29
C GLY A 13 -4.12 7.94 -34.92
N ILE A 14 -3.09 7.98 -34.07
CA ILE A 14 -3.10 8.75 -32.82
C ILE A 14 -2.37 10.08 -33.06
N ASP A 15 -3.09 11.19 -32.86
CA ASP A 15 -2.49 12.54 -32.82
C ASP A 15 -1.88 12.80 -31.44
N ALA A 16 -0.73 13.48 -31.39
CA ALA A 16 -0.10 13.86 -30.13
C ALA A 16 -0.98 14.81 -29.31
N ASP A 17 -1.77 15.67 -29.97
CA ASP A 17 -2.69 16.59 -29.29
C ASP A 17 -3.89 15.88 -28.65
N ASP A 18 -4.21 14.66 -29.09
CA ASP A 18 -5.31 13.85 -28.57
C ASP A 18 -4.93 13.00 -27.35
N VAL A 19 -3.67 13.03 -26.90
CA VAL A 19 -3.18 12.26 -25.75
C VAL A 19 -3.08 13.17 -24.51
N PRO A 20 -4.03 13.09 -23.55
CA PRO A 20 -4.06 13.99 -22.39
C PRO A 20 -2.77 13.93 -21.55
N GLU A 21 -2.14 12.76 -21.46
CA GLU A 21 -0.89 12.55 -20.73
C GLU A 21 0.31 13.32 -21.34
N LEU A 22 0.26 13.62 -22.64
CA LEU A 22 1.30 14.39 -23.33
C LEU A 22 1.11 15.89 -23.18
N ALA A 23 -0.11 16.38 -22.91
CA ALA A 23 -0.42 17.80 -22.87
C ALA A 23 0.51 18.59 -21.92
N THR A 24 0.75 18.08 -20.71
CA THR A 24 1.65 18.73 -19.74
C THR A 24 3.10 18.77 -20.23
N LEU A 25 3.58 17.71 -20.88
CA LEU A 25 4.93 17.65 -21.45
C LEU A 25 5.08 18.56 -22.68
N MET A 26 4.04 18.66 -23.50
CA MET A 26 3.98 19.56 -24.64
C MET A 26 4.02 21.03 -24.21
N ASN A 27 3.31 21.38 -23.13
CA ASN A 27 3.39 22.69 -22.51
C ASN A 27 4.77 22.98 -21.87
N ALA A 28 5.48 21.93 -21.45
CA ALA A 28 6.82 22.03 -20.90
C ALA A 28 7.95 21.92 -21.95
N ARG A 29 7.66 21.96 -23.26
CA ARG A 29 8.65 21.86 -24.34
C ARG A 29 9.90 22.73 -24.16
N PRO A 30 9.82 24.02 -23.79
CA PRO A 30 11.02 24.84 -23.56
C PRO A 30 11.93 24.27 -22.47
N LEU A 31 11.35 23.75 -21.39
CA LEU A 31 12.09 23.13 -20.29
C LEU A 31 12.74 21.82 -20.72
N VAL A 32 12.04 20.99 -21.51
CA VAL A 32 12.60 19.78 -22.10
C VAL A 32 13.79 20.10 -22.99
N SER A 33 13.67 21.11 -23.86
CA SER A 33 14.78 21.58 -24.72
C SER A 33 15.97 22.11 -23.93
N ALA A 34 15.73 22.80 -22.82
CA ALA A 34 16.78 23.22 -21.89
C ALA A 34 17.54 22.01 -21.30
N PHE A 35 16.82 20.99 -20.82
CA PHE A 35 17.47 19.79 -20.29
C PHE A 35 18.19 18.97 -21.36
N ILE A 36 17.63 18.86 -22.57
CA ILE A 36 18.34 18.28 -23.73
C ILE A 36 19.64 19.04 -23.98
N THR A 37 19.61 20.37 -23.92
CA THR A 37 20.81 21.20 -24.08
C THR A 37 21.83 20.95 -22.99
N LEU A 38 21.42 20.74 -21.73
CA LEU A 38 22.33 20.50 -20.61
C LEU A 38 22.96 19.11 -20.63
N PHE A 39 22.19 18.08 -20.98
CA PHE A 39 22.60 16.68 -20.86
C PHE A 39 23.10 16.03 -22.15
N ARG A 40 23.05 16.71 -23.30
CA ARG A 40 23.54 16.15 -24.58
C ARG A 40 25.06 16.17 -24.70
N GLY A 41 25.71 15.03 -24.94
CA GLY A 41 27.15 14.95 -25.25
C GLY A 41 27.89 14.00 -24.32
N SER A 42 29.21 14.15 -24.22
CA SER A 42 30.01 13.36 -23.26
C SER A 42 29.78 13.81 -21.82
N GLU A 43 30.03 12.93 -20.85
CA GLU A 43 29.91 13.23 -19.42
C GLU A 43 30.72 14.48 -19.04
N ALA A 44 31.96 14.61 -19.53
CA ALA A 44 32.81 15.77 -19.25
C ALA A 44 32.21 17.09 -19.75
N GLU A 45 31.57 17.09 -20.93
CA GLU A 45 30.90 18.27 -21.47
C GLU A 45 29.62 18.61 -20.69
N VAL A 46 28.88 17.59 -20.23
CA VAL A 46 27.71 17.77 -19.37
C VAL A 46 28.14 18.38 -18.04
N MET A 47 29.15 17.81 -17.39
CA MET A 47 29.69 18.32 -16.13
C MET A 47 30.16 19.77 -16.25
N LEU A 48 30.85 20.13 -17.33
CA LEU A 48 31.28 21.51 -17.55
C LEU A 48 30.08 22.47 -17.71
N ARG A 49 29.04 22.10 -18.47
CA ARG A 49 27.84 22.94 -18.61
C ARG A 49 27.10 23.12 -17.28
N LEU A 50 26.94 22.03 -16.53
CA LEU A 50 26.28 22.06 -15.23
C LEU A 50 27.07 22.90 -14.23
N LEU A 51 28.41 22.79 -14.23
CA LEU A 51 29.29 23.61 -13.41
C LEU A 51 29.13 25.10 -13.73
N VAL A 52 29.26 25.47 -15.01
CA VAL A 52 29.16 26.87 -15.44
C VAL A 52 27.79 27.45 -15.12
N LEU A 53 26.71 26.74 -15.47
CA LEU A 53 25.35 27.21 -15.22
C LEU A 53 25.07 27.37 -13.71
N ARG A 54 25.48 26.38 -12.90
CA ARG A 54 25.28 26.41 -11.45
C ARG A 54 26.04 27.55 -10.79
N GLU A 55 27.32 27.74 -11.13
CA GLU A 55 28.14 28.81 -10.56
C GLU A 55 27.58 30.20 -10.88
N ILE A 56 27.13 30.43 -12.12
CA ILE A 56 26.46 31.69 -12.49
C ILE A 56 25.18 31.88 -11.67
N GLY A 57 24.44 30.80 -11.40
CA GLY A 57 23.18 30.83 -10.66
C GLY A 57 23.28 30.86 -9.13
N GLN A 58 24.46 30.63 -8.56
CA GLN A 58 24.67 30.70 -7.10
C GLN A 58 24.86 32.13 -6.60
N GLU A 59 25.27 33.07 -7.46
CA GLU A 59 25.52 34.45 -7.09
C GLU A 59 24.20 35.23 -6.93
N ALA A 60 23.74 35.36 -5.68
CA ALA A 60 22.48 36.01 -5.34
C ALA A 60 22.56 37.54 -5.34
N ASP A 61 23.69 38.11 -4.90
CA ASP A 61 23.85 39.55 -4.70
C ASP A 61 24.20 40.29 -5.99
N ALA A 62 24.89 39.63 -6.92
CA ALA A 62 25.30 40.17 -8.22
C ALA A 62 24.95 39.20 -9.36
N PRO A 63 23.66 39.06 -9.74
CA PRO A 63 23.20 38.08 -10.73
C PRO A 63 23.55 38.43 -12.19
N ARG A 64 24.46 39.40 -12.38
CA ARG A 64 24.93 39.90 -13.67
C ARG A 64 26.45 39.79 -13.73
N TRP A 65 26.95 39.20 -14.81
CA TRP A 65 28.35 38.80 -14.95
C TRP A 65 29.00 39.46 -16.16
N ASN A 66 30.10 40.18 -15.93
CA ASN A 66 30.99 40.63 -16.99
C ASN A 66 31.74 39.42 -17.60
N PRO A 67 31.90 39.31 -18.93
CA PRO A 67 32.78 38.33 -19.58
C PRO A 67 34.14 38.11 -18.90
N GLU A 68 34.83 39.17 -18.49
CA GLU A 68 36.14 39.04 -17.81
C GLU A 68 36.02 38.41 -16.43
N ALA A 69 34.95 38.75 -15.68
CA ALA A 69 34.68 38.16 -14.38
C ALA A 69 34.37 36.67 -14.48
N LEU A 70 33.67 36.24 -15.53
CA LEU A 70 33.44 34.80 -15.80
C LEU A 70 34.75 34.08 -16.11
N ARG A 71 35.61 34.63 -16.97
CA ARG A 71 36.91 34.02 -17.27
C ARG A 71 37.78 33.91 -16.03
N ALA A 72 37.79 34.95 -15.17
CA ALA A 72 38.49 34.91 -13.90
C ALA A 72 37.91 33.82 -12.97
N ARG A 73 36.59 33.71 -12.87
CA ARG A 73 35.91 32.69 -12.06
C ARG A 73 36.25 31.26 -12.51
N PHE A 74 36.36 31.04 -13.82
CA PHE A 74 36.64 29.74 -14.43
C PHE A 74 38.08 29.61 -14.95
N THR A 75 39.07 30.23 -14.28
CA THR A 75 40.49 30.21 -14.72
C THR A 75 41.06 28.79 -14.89
N TYR A 76 40.48 27.79 -14.20
CA TYR A 76 40.86 26.38 -14.30
C TYR A 76 40.23 25.64 -15.51
N VAL A 77 39.38 26.30 -16.30
CA VAL A 77 38.75 25.76 -17.50
C VAL A 77 39.48 26.28 -18.73
N ASP A 78 39.66 25.42 -19.74
CA ASP A 78 40.16 25.85 -21.05
C ASP A 78 39.29 26.99 -21.63
N PRO A 79 39.88 28.14 -22.04
CA PRO A 79 39.12 29.30 -22.49
C PRO A 79 38.22 29.01 -23.69
N VAL A 80 38.65 28.18 -24.64
CA VAL A 80 37.87 27.86 -25.84
C VAL A 80 36.66 27.00 -25.46
N LYS A 81 36.84 26.05 -24.55
CA LYS A 81 35.72 25.23 -24.02
C LYS A 81 34.73 26.07 -23.23
N LEU A 82 35.21 27.02 -22.41
CA LEU A 82 34.35 27.93 -21.65
C LEU A 82 33.48 28.77 -22.59
N GLU A 83 34.08 29.43 -23.59
CA GLU A 83 33.34 30.24 -24.57
C GLU A 83 32.35 29.39 -25.37
N THR A 84 32.71 28.15 -25.71
CA THR A 84 31.81 27.20 -26.37
C THR A 84 30.59 26.88 -25.50
N VAL A 85 30.79 26.67 -24.19
CA VAL A 85 29.71 26.41 -23.24
C VAL A 85 28.84 27.65 -23.05
N LEU A 86 29.42 28.83 -22.84
CA LEU A 86 28.67 30.08 -22.70
C LEU A 86 27.83 30.37 -23.95
N LYS A 87 28.41 30.19 -25.14
CA LYS A 87 27.68 30.31 -26.40
C LYS A 87 26.53 29.31 -26.47
N ARG A 88 26.76 28.05 -26.14
CA ARG A 88 25.72 27.01 -26.20
C ARG A 88 24.58 27.24 -25.21
N LEU A 89 24.88 27.68 -24.00
CA LEU A 89 23.87 28.04 -23.00
C LEU A 89 23.05 29.25 -23.47
N ARG A 90 23.69 30.22 -24.13
CA ARG A 90 23.00 31.39 -24.69
C ARG A 90 22.14 31.05 -25.90
N ASP A 91 22.66 30.26 -26.83
CA ASP A 91 21.97 29.89 -28.07
C ASP A 91 20.74 28.97 -27.82
N ASN A 92 20.54 28.49 -26.59
CA ASN A 92 19.40 27.66 -26.17
C ASN A 92 18.67 28.26 -24.94
N ASP A 93 18.65 29.59 -24.83
CA ASP A 93 17.85 30.35 -23.87
C ASP A 93 18.07 30.01 -22.39
N LEU A 94 19.23 29.48 -22.00
CA LEU A 94 19.62 29.26 -20.59
C LEU A 94 20.40 30.46 -20.03
N LEU A 95 21.09 31.20 -20.89
CA LEU A 95 21.78 32.44 -20.56
C LEU A 95 21.37 33.55 -21.52
N THR A 96 21.31 34.78 -21.03
CA THR A 96 21.06 35.98 -21.83
C THR A 96 22.27 36.90 -21.74
N PHE A 97 22.70 37.43 -22.89
CA PHE A 97 23.70 38.50 -22.95
C PHE A 97 22.95 39.81 -23.23
N ALA A 98 22.85 40.65 -22.20
CA ALA A 98 22.09 41.90 -22.27
C ALA A 98 22.84 42.99 -23.05
N GLU A 99 22.11 44.06 -23.41
CA GLU A 99 22.67 45.21 -24.14
C GLU A 99 23.77 45.94 -23.36
N ASP A 100 23.76 45.83 -22.03
CA ASP A 100 24.81 46.35 -21.14
C ASP A 100 26.11 45.52 -21.16
N GLY A 101 26.17 44.46 -21.98
CA GLY A 101 27.33 43.60 -22.13
C GLY A 101 27.50 42.59 -21.00
N LEU A 102 26.46 42.35 -20.20
CA LEU A 102 26.50 41.44 -19.05
C LEU A 102 25.69 40.16 -19.31
N TYR A 103 26.25 39.04 -18.86
CA TYR A 103 25.55 37.75 -18.82
C TYR A 103 24.63 37.67 -17.60
N HIS A 104 23.46 37.07 -17.77
CA HIS A 104 22.58 36.67 -16.67
C HIS A 104 21.78 35.42 -17.05
N LEU A 105 21.26 34.72 -16.04
CA LEU A 105 20.32 33.62 -16.29
C LEU A 105 18.99 34.16 -16.81
N SER A 106 18.49 33.53 -17.86
CA SER A 106 17.09 33.64 -18.27
C SER A 106 16.17 32.98 -17.22
N ASP A 107 14.85 33.17 -17.34
CA ASP A 107 13.89 32.49 -16.47
C ASP A 107 13.97 30.97 -16.62
N LEU A 108 14.15 30.49 -17.85
CA LEU A 108 14.37 29.07 -18.15
C LEU A 108 15.66 28.54 -17.51
N GLY A 109 16.73 29.31 -17.58
CA GLY A 109 18.02 29.01 -16.93
C GLY A 109 17.90 28.94 -15.42
N ARG A 110 17.19 29.88 -14.79
CA ARG A 110 16.93 29.87 -13.34
C ARG A 110 16.13 28.63 -12.93
N ASN A 111 15.09 28.29 -13.68
CA ASN A 111 14.29 27.10 -13.42
C ASN A 111 15.15 25.83 -13.52
N ALA A 112 15.98 25.71 -14.56
CA ALA A 112 16.90 24.57 -14.70
C ALA A 112 17.90 24.48 -13.54
N VAL A 113 18.51 25.59 -13.12
CA VAL A 113 19.41 25.62 -11.95
C VAL A 113 18.68 25.20 -10.68
N ALA A 114 17.48 25.72 -10.44
CA ALA A 114 16.69 25.37 -9.26
C ALA A 114 16.34 23.88 -9.24
N SER A 115 15.94 23.30 -10.38
CA SER A 115 15.66 21.87 -10.52
C SER A 115 16.90 21.02 -10.26
N ILE A 116 18.05 21.37 -10.86
CA ILE A 116 19.30 20.62 -10.66
C ILE A 116 19.77 20.73 -9.21
N ALA A 117 19.74 21.93 -8.63
CA ALA A 117 20.07 22.12 -7.21
C ALA A 117 19.17 21.26 -6.32
N MET A 118 17.91 21.06 -6.70
CA MET A 118 17.03 20.17 -5.98
C MET A 118 17.41 18.68 -6.12
N LEU A 119 17.62 18.21 -7.34
CA LEU A 119 18.04 16.83 -7.60
C LEU A 119 19.36 16.49 -6.87
N LEU A 120 20.31 17.43 -6.83
CA LEU A 120 21.56 17.27 -6.11
C LEU A 120 21.35 17.15 -4.59
N ARG A 121 20.38 17.85 -4.00
CA ARG A 121 20.05 17.69 -2.57
C ARG A 121 19.51 16.29 -2.28
N PHE A 122 18.66 15.75 -3.15
CA PHE A 122 18.16 14.38 -3.00
C PHE A 122 19.24 13.32 -3.11
N ALA A 123 20.26 13.56 -3.94
CA ALA A 123 21.40 12.65 -4.04
C ALA A 123 22.29 12.63 -2.79
N THR A 124 22.29 13.70 -1.99
CA THR A 124 23.13 13.82 -0.79
C THR A 124 22.40 13.45 0.51
N GLU A 125 21.08 13.65 0.56
CA GLU A 125 20.27 13.45 1.76
C GLU A 125 19.15 12.44 1.46
N GLU A 126 19.32 11.18 1.89
CA GLU A 126 18.34 10.10 1.68
C GLU A 126 16.93 10.37 2.26
N ASP A 127 16.83 11.35 3.17
CA ASP A 127 15.60 11.75 3.87
C ASP A 127 15.06 13.13 3.43
N ALA A 128 15.72 13.80 2.47
CA ALA A 128 15.28 15.12 2.00
C ALA A 128 14.02 15.06 1.13
N GLU A 129 13.78 13.94 0.45
CA GLU A 129 12.69 13.80 -0.51
C GLU A 129 11.30 13.92 0.15
N LEU A 130 11.08 13.22 1.27
CA LEU A 130 9.78 13.29 1.95
C LEU A 130 9.53 14.70 2.48
N GLY A 131 10.56 15.33 3.05
CA GLY A 131 10.45 16.71 3.52
C GLY A 131 10.11 17.70 2.41
N PHE A 132 10.66 17.51 1.22
CA PHE A 132 10.29 18.30 0.06
C PHE A 132 8.85 18.10 -0.38
N LEU A 133 8.42 16.84 -0.54
CA LEU A 133 7.05 16.53 -1.00
C LEU A 133 6.02 17.12 -0.03
N THR A 134 6.28 17.00 1.28
CA THR A 134 5.42 17.60 2.31
C THR A 134 5.44 19.13 2.27
N ALA A 135 6.61 19.76 2.09
CA ALA A 135 6.71 21.22 1.98
C ALA A 135 6.02 21.75 0.71
N GLN A 136 6.18 21.05 -0.41
CA GLN A 136 5.50 21.36 -1.67
C GLN A 136 3.98 21.27 -1.48
N LEU A 137 3.48 20.20 -0.87
CA LEU A 137 2.05 20.05 -0.59
C LEU A 137 1.53 21.15 0.34
N ALA A 138 2.30 21.55 1.37
CA ALA A 138 1.91 22.66 2.24
C ALA A 138 1.82 23.99 1.47
N GLY A 139 2.75 24.24 0.55
CA GLY A 139 2.73 25.42 -0.33
C GLY A 139 1.52 25.41 -1.27
N LEU A 140 1.25 24.27 -1.91
CA LEU A 140 0.09 24.11 -2.79
C LEU A 140 -1.23 24.26 -2.03
N GLN A 141 -1.30 23.74 -0.80
CA GLN A 141 -2.45 23.91 0.08
C GLN A 141 -2.72 25.37 0.40
N ALA A 142 -1.68 26.14 0.72
CA ALA A 142 -1.82 27.55 1.08
C ALA A 142 -2.38 28.42 -0.06
N VAL A 143 -2.20 27.99 -1.31
CA VAL A 143 -2.70 28.67 -2.51
C VAL A 143 -3.97 27.99 -3.07
N GLY A 144 -4.47 26.93 -2.43
CA GLY A 144 -5.66 26.19 -2.90
C GLY A 144 -5.42 25.44 -4.22
N SER A 145 -4.20 24.98 -4.47
CA SER A 145 -3.73 24.42 -5.75
C SER A 145 -3.18 23.01 -5.62
N ILE A 146 -3.63 22.24 -4.61
CA ILE A 146 -3.20 20.84 -4.48
C ILE A 146 -3.67 20.04 -5.69
N THR A 147 -2.73 19.34 -6.33
CA THR A 147 -3.02 18.51 -7.50
C THR A 147 -2.98 17.01 -7.14
N PRO A 148 -3.70 16.16 -7.90
CA PRO A 148 -3.63 14.71 -7.74
C PRO A 148 -2.20 14.16 -7.86
N GLU A 149 -1.38 14.72 -8.75
CA GLU A 149 0.00 14.29 -8.97
C GLU A 149 0.86 14.54 -7.73
N ALA A 150 0.73 15.71 -7.10
CA ALA A 150 1.49 16.04 -5.89
C ALA A 150 1.18 15.08 -4.72
N LEU A 151 -0.11 14.77 -4.52
CA LEU A 151 -0.52 13.75 -3.54
C LEU A 151 -0.06 12.34 -3.94
N GLY A 152 -0.09 12.04 -5.24
CA GLY A 152 0.40 10.77 -5.79
C GLY A 152 1.88 10.54 -5.51
N HIS A 153 2.72 11.57 -5.64
CA HIS A 153 4.15 11.48 -5.30
C HIS A 153 4.37 11.21 -3.81
N LEU A 154 3.65 11.92 -2.92
CA LEU A 154 3.71 11.63 -1.48
C LEU A 154 3.29 10.18 -1.19
N LEU A 155 2.18 9.73 -1.79
CA LEU A 155 1.71 8.36 -1.62
C LEU A 155 2.74 7.33 -2.06
N SER A 156 3.37 7.53 -3.22
CA SER A 156 4.44 6.64 -3.72
C SER A 156 5.57 6.56 -2.70
N LYS A 157 6.08 7.71 -2.25
CA LYS A 157 7.18 7.75 -1.31
C LYS A 157 6.87 7.05 0.02
N LEU A 158 5.65 7.21 0.54
CA LEU A 158 5.22 6.55 1.78
C LEU A 158 5.12 5.02 1.63
N ASN A 159 4.67 4.54 0.47
CA ASN A 159 4.64 3.11 0.18
C ASN A 159 6.06 2.55 0.03
N ASP A 160 6.95 3.26 -0.67
CA ASP A 160 8.35 2.85 -0.83
C ASP A 160 9.06 2.76 0.54
N LEU A 161 8.85 3.74 1.42
CA LEU A 161 9.36 3.69 2.79
C LEU A 161 8.79 2.50 3.57
N SER A 162 7.48 2.25 3.46
CA SER A 162 6.85 1.10 4.13
C SER A 162 7.48 -0.21 3.68
N TRP A 163 7.66 -0.37 2.37
CA TRP A 163 8.27 -1.55 1.78
C TRP A 163 9.72 -1.75 2.26
N HIS A 164 10.55 -0.70 2.22
CA HIS A 164 11.93 -0.78 2.71
C HIS A 164 12.02 -1.13 4.20
N PHE A 165 11.09 -0.63 5.02
CA PHE A 165 11.08 -0.95 6.45
C PHE A 165 10.64 -2.38 6.71
N GLU A 166 9.65 -2.88 5.97
CA GLU A 166 9.22 -4.28 6.03
C GLU A 166 10.35 -5.23 5.57
N GLU A 167 11.08 -4.87 4.51
CA GLU A 167 12.25 -5.60 4.03
C GLU A 167 13.38 -5.63 5.08
N ALA A 168 13.65 -4.50 5.74
CA ALA A 168 14.64 -4.44 6.81
C ALA A 168 14.27 -5.34 7.99
N ILE A 169 13.00 -5.38 8.38
CA ILE A 169 12.49 -6.31 9.42
C ILE A 169 12.64 -7.75 8.98
N ALA A 170 12.24 -8.08 7.75
CA ALA A 170 12.33 -9.43 7.20
C ALA A 170 13.77 -9.94 7.11
N SER A 171 14.74 -9.05 6.87
CA SER A 171 16.16 -9.40 6.80
C SER A 171 16.73 -9.98 8.09
N GLY A 172 16.11 -9.73 9.24
CA GLY A 172 16.61 -10.13 10.55
C GLY A 172 17.94 -9.47 10.95
N SER A 173 18.45 -8.51 10.16
CA SER A 173 19.70 -7.82 10.43
C SER A 173 19.48 -6.68 11.41
N GLU A 174 20.05 -6.80 12.62
CA GLU A 174 20.01 -5.74 13.64
C GLU A 174 20.53 -4.40 13.09
N PHE A 175 21.62 -4.42 12.31
CA PHE A 175 22.16 -3.21 11.68
C PHE A 175 21.14 -2.56 10.73
N ARG A 176 20.51 -3.32 9.84
CA ARG A 176 19.50 -2.79 8.91
C ARG A 176 18.28 -2.27 9.66
N ILE A 177 17.81 -2.99 10.67
CA ILE A 177 16.66 -2.58 11.50
C ILE A 177 16.96 -1.27 12.23
N LEU A 178 18.13 -1.13 12.85
CA LEU A 178 18.54 0.11 13.52
C LEU A 178 18.70 1.28 12.53
N ASP A 179 19.25 1.02 11.36
CA ASP A 179 19.40 2.01 10.31
C ASP A 179 18.05 2.51 9.78
N SER A 180 17.15 1.58 9.40
CA SER A 180 15.79 1.89 8.98
C SER A 180 14.98 2.61 10.06
N ARG A 181 15.18 2.27 11.34
CA ARG A 181 14.53 2.98 12.46
C ARG A 181 15.03 4.41 12.60
N ARG A 182 16.34 4.67 12.44
CA ARG A 182 16.88 6.04 12.40
C ARG A 182 16.28 6.84 11.25
N ARG A 183 16.14 6.20 10.08
CA ARG A 183 15.52 6.79 8.89
C ARG A 183 14.05 7.14 9.13
N LEU A 184 13.27 6.25 9.75
CA LEU A 184 11.89 6.54 10.15
C LEU A 184 11.82 7.75 11.10
N ALA A 185 12.70 7.80 12.11
CA ALA A 185 12.74 8.91 13.06
C ALA A 185 13.07 10.26 12.40
N ALA A 186 13.99 10.29 11.44
CA ALA A 186 14.35 11.49 10.68
C ALA A 186 13.17 12.03 9.84
N ASN A 187 12.29 11.14 9.38
CA ASN A 187 11.14 11.46 8.54
C ASN A 187 9.84 11.74 9.32
N LEU A 188 9.80 11.47 10.63
CA LEU A 188 8.58 11.52 11.43
C LEU A 188 7.85 12.87 11.35
N ARG A 189 8.58 13.98 11.50
CA ARG A 189 8.01 15.34 11.41
C ARG A 189 7.31 15.62 10.08
N TRP A 190 7.82 15.04 8.98
CA TRP A 190 7.28 15.24 7.64
C TRP A 190 6.05 14.37 7.40
N ILE A 191 6.02 13.18 7.99
CA ILE A 191 4.83 12.32 8.02
C ILE A 191 3.71 13.02 8.79
N GLU A 192 3.99 13.54 9.99
CA GLU A 192 3.03 14.27 10.83
C GLU A 192 2.46 15.49 10.11
N ARG A 193 3.33 16.31 9.50
CA ARG A 193 2.88 17.46 8.71
C ARG A 193 2.05 17.02 7.50
N GLY A 194 2.40 15.92 6.84
CA GLY A 194 1.57 15.34 5.77
C GLY A 194 0.19 14.90 6.27
N THR A 195 0.10 14.36 7.49
CA THR A 195 -1.17 13.98 8.10
C THR A 195 -2.07 15.19 8.34
N GLU A 196 -1.52 16.34 8.73
CA GLU A 196 -2.29 17.59 8.87
C GLU A 196 -2.90 18.03 7.53
N ILE A 197 -2.11 18.01 6.46
CA ILE A 197 -2.56 18.36 5.09
C ILE A 197 -3.69 17.42 4.65
N VAL A 198 -3.50 16.11 4.83
CA VAL A 198 -4.48 15.09 4.46
C VAL A 198 -5.77 15.23 5.27
N ARG A 199 -5.69 15.50 6.59
CA ARG A 199 -6.88 15.76 7.40
C ARG A 199 -7.65 16.98 6.92
N ALA A 200 -6.95 18.06 6.57
CA ALA A 200 -7.60 19.26 6.05
C ALA A 200 -8.32 18.96 4.72
N LEU A 201 -7.69 18.22 3.82
CA LEU A 201 -8.30 17.79 2.54
C LEU A 201 -9.54 16.89 2.75
N LEU A 202 -9.48 15.92 3.66
CA LEU A 202 -10.60 15.03 3.95
C LEU A 202 -11.75 15.73 4.70
N SER A 203 -11.50 16.89 5.30
CA SER A 203 -12.52 17.68 6.01
C SER A 203 -13.19 18.72 5.11
N ASP A 204 -12.76 18.87 3.86
CA ASP A 204 -13.31 19.83 2.90
C ASP A 204 -14.52 19.22 2.17
N PRO A 205 -15.76 19.66 2.47
CA PRO A 205 -16.97 19.11 1.85
C PRO A 205 -17.13 19.52 0.38
N GLU A 206 -16.45 20.57 -0.07
CA GLU A 206 -16.52 21.08 -1.45
C GLU A 206 -15.33 20.60 -2.31
N GLY A 207 -14.47 19.74 -1.74
CA GLY A 207 -13.26 19.24 -2.38
C GLY A 207 -13.50 18.27 -3.53
N SER A 208 -12.53 18.15 -4.44
CA SER A 208 -12.56 17.16 -5.52
C SER A 208 -12.59 15.73 -4.97
N PHE A 209 -13.50 14.90 -5.50
CA PHE A 209 -13.62 13.49 -5.14
C PHE A 209 -12.32 12.71 -5.38
N ASP A 210 -11.60 12.99 -6.47
CA ASP A 210 -10.33 12.33 -6.78
C ASP A 210 -9.23 12.69 -5.77
N LEU A 211 -9.20 13.96 -5.33
CA LEU A 211 -8.30 14.40 -4.28
C LEU A 211 -8.64 13.73 -2.94
N ALA A 212 -9.92 13.64 -2.58
CA ALA A 212 -10.36 12.96 -1.36
C ALA A 212 -9.99 11.47 -1.38
N ARG A 213 -10.17 10.79 -2.51
CA ARG A 213 -9.78 9.39 -2.68
C ARG A 213 -8.27 9.20 -2.53
N LEU A 214 -7.45 10.07 -3.12
CA LEU A 214 -5.99 10.03 -2.96
C LEU A 214 -5.56 10.34 -1.53
N ALA A 215 -6.15 11.35 -0.89
CA ALA A 215 -5.91 11.69 0.50
C ALA A 215 -6.20 10.50 1.44
N GLN A 216 -7.29 9.75 1.20
CA GLN A 216 -7.60 8.54 1.95
C GLN A 216 -6.54 7.44 1.78
N ARG A 217 -6.01 7.25 0.56
CA ARG A 217 -4.92 6.29 0.31
C ARG A 217 -3.64 6.71 1.02
N VAL A 218 -3.33 8.01 1.05
CA VAL A 218 -2.21 8.55 1.83
C VAL A 218 -2.41 8.27 3.32
N ALA A 219 -3.60 8.52 3.88
CA ALA A 219 -3.89 8.23 5.28
C ALA A 219 -3.70 6.73 5.63
N LEU A 220 -4.08 5.82 4.74
CA LEU A 220 -3.86 4.38 4.92
C LEU A 220 -2.36 4.02 4.91
N ALA A 221 -1.57 4.60 4.01
CA ALA A 221 -0.12 4.41 3.98
C ALA A 221 0.55 4.95 5.25
N GLN A 222 0.12 6.12 5.74
CA GLN A 222 0.59 6.67 7.02
C GLN A 222 0.23 5.77 8.21
N SER A 223 -0.97 5.18 8.24
CA SER A 223 -1.36 4.22 9.27
C SER A 223 -0.49 2.97 9.26
N ARG A 224 -0.09 2.47 8.08
CA ARG A 224 0.86 1.36 7.97
C ARG A 224 2.22 1.74 8.57
N LEU A 225 2.77 2.88 8.18
CA LEU A 225 4.04 3.39 8.72
C LEU A 225 4.01 3.55 10.24
N ALA A 226 2.91 4.04 10.82
CA ALA A 226 2.78 4.18 12.27
C ALA A 226 2.88 2.82 13.01
N ARG A 227 2.50 1.72 12.37
CA ARG A 227 2.62 0.37 12.95
C ARG A 227 4.02 -0.23 12.84
N VAL A 228 4.86 0.30 11.93
CA VAL A 228 6.21 -0.20 11.69
C VAL A 228 7.11 -0.01 12.90
N ASP A 229 6.99 1.10 13.66
CA ASP A 229 7.85 1.32 14.84
C ASP A 229 7.68 0.20 15.89
N ALA A 230 6.44 -0.21 16.17
CA ALA A 230 6.17 -1.34 17.03
C ALA A 230 6.70 -2.67 16.45
N ALA A 231 6.73 -2.81 15.12
CA ALA A 231 7.31 -3.98 14.46
C ALA A 231 8.84 -4.02 14.57
N PHE A 232 9.53 -2.88 14.43
CA PHE A 232 10.96 -2.77 14.70
C PHE A 232 11.29 -3.18 16.13
N GLN A 233 10.54 -2.68 17.12
CA GLN A 233 10.79 -3.04 18.53
C GLN A 233 10.63 -4.54 18.78
N ARG A 234 9.59 -5.16 18.20
CA ARG A 234 9.40 -6.63 18.29
C ARG A 234 10.55 -7.39 17.62
N ALA A 235 11.01 -6.94 16.46
CA ALA A 235 12.11 -7.57 15.74
C ALA A 235 13.43 -7.48 16.52
N LEU A 236 13.74 -6.32 17.11
CA LEU A 236 14.91 -6.14 17.98
C LEU A 236 14.83 -7.01 19.23
N ASN A 237 13.68 -7.05 19.92
CA ASN A 237 13.51 -7.92 21.09
C ASN A 237 13.70 -9.41 20.73
N LYS A 238 13.29 -9.82 19.52
CA LYS A 238 13.51 -11.18 19.01
C LYS A 238 14.99 -11.45 18.73
N ILE A 239 15.72 -10.47 18.20
CA ILE A 239 17.18 -10.59 18.02
C ILE A 239 17.89 -10.65 19.37
N GLU A 240 17.50 -9.80 20.32
CA GLU A 240 18.07 -9.79 21.67
C GLU A 240 17.85 -11.12 22.40
N SER A 241 16.68 -11.75 22.26
CA SER A 241 16.42 -13.06 22.88
C SER A 241 17.23 -14.20 22.26
N GLN A 242 17.70 -14.03 21.03
CA GLN A 242 18.61 -14.96 20.33
C GLN A 242 20.10 -14.69 20.61
N ARG A 243 20.41 -13.66 21.42
CA ARG A 243 21.79 -13.28 21.73
C ARG A 243 22.49 -14.35 22.59
N VAL A 244 23.70 -14.73 22.21
CA VAL A 244 24.52 -15.66 23.02
C VAL A 244 25.05 -14.92 24.24
N THR A 245 24.57 -15.28 25.43
CA THR A 245 25.01 -14.68 26.69
C THR A 245 26.26 -15.37 27.21
N LEU A 246 27.33 -14.61 27.43
CA LEU A 246 28.56 -15.08 28.09
C LEU A 246 28.73 -14.32 29.42
N GLY A 247 28.26 -14.92 30.52
CA GLY A 247 28.28 -14.28 31.83
C GLY A 247 27.34 -13.08 31.90
N ALA A 248 27.83 -11.92 32.38
CA ALA A 248 27.03 -10.70 32.54
C ALA A 248 26.88 -9.87 31.25
N SER A 249 27.54 -10.27 30.14
CA SER A 249 27.47 -9.59 28.84
C SER A 249 27.06 -10.57 27.74
N GLY A 250 26.12 -10.19 26.88
CA GLY A 250 25.79 -10.97 25.68
C GLY A 250 26.54 -10.47 24.46
N ILE A 251 26.99 -11.40 23.60
CA ILE A 251 27.58 -11.09 22.29
C ILE A 251 26.46 -11.17 21.25
N SER A 252 26.16 -10.05 20.58
CA SER A 252 25.19 -10.01 19.47
C SER A 252 25.83 -10.38 18.12
N SER A 253 25.00 -10.71 17.13
CA SER A 253 25.45 -10.89 15.75
C SER A 253 26.09 -9.61 15.17
N SER A 254 25.64 -8.43 15.60
CA SER A 254 26.25 -7.14 15.24
C SER A 254 27.62 -6.95 15.87
N ASP A 255 27.82 -7.39 17.11
CA ASP A 255 29.14 -7.34 17.77
C ASP A 255 30.15 -8.22 17.01
N VAL A 256 29.73 -9.41 16.60
CA VAL A 256 30.53 -10.32 15.78
C VAL A 256 30.82 -9.70 14.42
N ALA A 257 29.82 -9.14 13.73
CA ALA A 257 30.00 -8.49 12.43
C ALA A 257 30.94 -7.26 12.53
N ALA A 258 30.81 -6.44 13.57
CA ALA A 258 31.67 -5.28 13.80
C ALA A 258 33.10 -5.70 14.15
N TRP A 259 33.27 -6.79 14.90
CA TRP A 259 34.58 -7.39 15.19
C TRP A 259 35.23 -7.93 13.90
N LEU A 260 34.50 -8.67 13.07
CA LEU A 260 34.98 -9.19 11.79
C LEU A 260 35.45 -8.08 10.85
N ARG A 261 34.72 -6.96 10.76
CA ARG A 261 35.12 -5.78 9.95
C ARG A 261 36.44 -5.13 10.39
N ARG A 262 36.89 -5.37 11.62
CA ARG A 262 38.16 -4.84 12.16
C ARG A 262 39.30 -5.86 12.09
N ARG A 263 39.12 -7.00 11.44
CA ARG A 263 40.18 -8.01 11.24
C ARG A 263 40.86 -7.78 9.91
N ASP A 264 42.15 -8.08 9.85
CA ASP A 264 42.88 -8.10 8.59
C ASP A 264 42.57 -9.37 7.78
N ALA A 265 42.99 -9.38 6.51
CA ALA A 265 42.69 -10.49 5.60
C ALA A 265 43.28 -11.83 6.08
N GLU A 266 44.43 -11.81 6.76
CA GLU A 266 45.09 -13.01 7.27
C GLU A 266 44.32 -13.63 8.44
N GLN A 267 43.86 -12.80 9.38
CA GLN A 267 43.01 -13.21 10.50
C GLN A 267 41.66 -13.76 10.02
N LEU A 268 41.05 -13.12 9.02
CA LEU A 268 39.80 -13.60 8.42
C LEU A 268 40.00 -14.96 7.72
N ALA A 269 41.09 -15.12 6.97
CA ALA A 269 41.41 -16.39 6.33
C ALA A 269 41.67 -17.52 7.35
N ALA A 270 42.34 -17.20 8.45
CA ALA A 270 42.56 -18.14 9.55
C ALA A 270 41.24 -18.57 10.23
N LEU A 271 40.28 -17.64 10.41
CA LEU A 271 38.95 -17.96 10.94
C LEU A 271 38.10 -18.82 9.98
N ALA A 272 38.31 -18.66 8.68
CA ALA A 272 37.64 -19.46 7.65
C ALA A 272 38.29 -20.85 7.45
N LEU A 273 39.47 -21.08 8.04
CA LEU A 273 40.23 -22.32 7.87
C LEU A 273 39.47 -23.50 8.50
N GLY A 274 39.07 -24.47 7.67
CA GLY A 274 38.26 -25.61 8.10
C GLY A 274 36.76 -25.32 8.31
N ALA A 275 36.33 -24.05 8.18
CA ALA A 275 34.91 -23.68 8.14
C ALA A 275 34.30 -23.85 6.74
N LEU A 276 35.13 -23.78 5.69
CA LEU A 276 34.73 -24.08 4.32
C LEU A 276 34.72 -25.60 4.11
N GLY A 277 33.53 -26.20 4.11
CA GLY A 277 33.36 -27.60 3.69
C GLY A 277 33.67 -27.80 2.21
N HIS A 278 34.09 -29.02 1.82
CA HIS A 278 34.38 -29.37 0.41
C HIS A 278 33.12 -29.59 -0.45
N GLY A 279 32.05 -28.86 -0.18
CA GLY A 279 30.80 -28.95 -0.93
C GLY A 279 30.09 -27.60 -0.98
N PRO A 280 29.27 -27.35 -2.01
CA PRO A 280 28.46 -26.14 -2.03
C PRO A 280 27.45 -26.20 -0.88
N GLU A 281 27.46 -25.18 -0.03
CA GLU A 281 26.39 -25.01 0.95
C GLU A 281 25.09 -24.65 0.21
N LEU A 282 24.07 -25.51 0.28
CA LEU A 282 22.76 -25.29 -0.35
C LEU A 282 22.18 -23.88 -0.12
N PRO A 283 22.29 -23.27 1.08
CA PRO A 283 21.81 -21.90 1.33
C PRO A 283 22.51 -20.82 0.50
N LEU A 284 23.70 -21.09 -0.04
CA LEU A 284 24.46 -20.16 -0.87
C LEU A 284 24.12 -20.30 -2.37
N LEU A 285 23.53 -21.43 -2.78
CA LEU A 285 23.08 -21.69 -4.15
C LEU A 285 21.66 -21.15 -4.39
N ALA A 286 20.84 -21.09 -3.34
CA ALA A 286 19.54 -20.45 -3.31
C ALA A 286 19.17 -20.16 -1.84
N GLY A 287 18.65 -18.97 -1.55
CA GLY A 287 18.18 -18.66 -0.20
C GLY A 287 17.02 -19.57 0.22
N GLY A 288 16.75 -19.63 1.52
CA GLY A 288 15.72 -20.54 2.06
C GLY A 288 14.33 -20.31 1.47
N HIS A 289 14.03 -19.11 0.98
CA HIS A 289 12.77 -18.77 0.34
C HIS A 289 12.75 -19.20 -1.13
N GLU A 290 13.84 -19.07 -1.89
CA GLU A 290 13.92 -19.58 -3.26
C GLU A 290 13.91 -21.11 -3.30
N LEU A 291 14.51 -21.77 -2.30
CA LEU A 291 14.38 -23.22 -2.13
C LEU A 291 12.96 -23.63 -1.75
N LEU A 292 12.27 -22.83 -0.92
CA LEU A 292 10.88 -23.09 -0.54
C LEU A 292 9.94 -22.90 -1.74
N ASP A 293 10.08 -21.82 -2.52
CA ASP A 293 9.27 -21.56 -3.72
C ASP A 293 9.49 -22.64 -4.78
N ARG A 294 10.74 -23.08 -4.97
CA ARG A 294 11.05 -24.18 -5.90
C ARG A 294 10.52 -25.52 -5.38
N ALA A 295 10.65 -25.78 -4.08
CA ALA A 295 10.10 -26.98 -3.46
C ALA A 295 8.57 -26.99 -3.55
N GLU A 296 7.90 -25.85 -3.35
CA GLU A 296 6.44 -25.73 -3.45
C GLU A 296 5.97 -25.91 -4.89
N SER A 297 6.70 -25.36 -5.87
CA SER A 297 6.41 -25.59 -7.29
C SER A 297 6.56 -27.06 -7.67
N VAL A 298 7.63 -27.72 -7.23
CA VAL A 298 7.88 -29.15 -7.51
C VAL A 298 6.86 -30.02 -6.77
N LEU A 299 6.58 -29.74 -5.49
CA LEU A 299 5.59 -30.47 -4.71
C LEU A 299 4.18 -30.28 -5.29
N SER A 300 3.85 -29.09 -5.78
CA SER A 300 2.59 -28.83 -6.47
C SER A 300 2.48 -29.58 -7.80
N GLU A 301 3.59 -29.73 -8.53
CA GLU A 301 3.65 -30.54 -9.75
C GLU A 301 3.60 -32.04 -9.46
N GLU A 302 4.28 -32.53 -8.42
CA GLU A 302 4.21 -33.92 -7.96
C GLU A 302 2.84 -34.28 -7.39
N VAL A 303 2.21 -33.39 -6.63
CA VAL A 303 0.82 -33.55 -6.17
C VAL A 303 -0.13 -33.55 -7.36
N ARG A 304 0.05 -32.65 -8.35
CA ARG A 304 -0.73 -32.69 -9.60
C ARG A 304 -0.50 -33.99 -10.37
N ALA A 305 0.74 -34.48 -10.45
CA ALA A 305 1.06 -35.74 -11.12
C ALA A 305 0.44 -36.93 -10.39
N ALA A 306 0.46 -36.94 -9.05
CA ALA A 306 -0.18 -37.95 -8.22
C ALA A 306 -1.73 -37.92 -8.34
N ASP A 307 -2.32 -36.73 -8.47
CA ASP A 307 -3.75 -36.56 -8.80
C ASP A 307 -4.06 -37.04 -10.22
N THR A 308 -3.09 -37.00 -11.14
CA THR A 308 -3.23 -37.50 -12.52
C THR A 308 -2.99 -39.03 -12.60
N GLU A 309 -2.20 -39.60 -11.69
CA GLU A 309 -1.91 -41.04 -11.57
C GLU A 309 -2.88 -41.81 -10.68
N GLN A 310 -3.85 -41.14 -10.04
CA GLN A 310 -5.03 -41.82 -9.51
C GLN A 310 -5.83 -42.40 -10.69
N ALA A 311 -5.46 -43.61 -11.08
CA ALA A 311 -6.28 -44.42 -11.97
C ALA A 311 -7.65 -44.53 -11.31
N LEU A 312 -8.65 -43.88 -11.93
CA LEU A 312 -10.03 -44.04 -11.55
C LEU A 312 -10.33 -45.54 -11.47
N PRO A 313 -10.99 -46.03 -10.41
CA PRO A 313 -11.40 -47.42 -10.34
C PRO A 313 -12.17 -47.78 -11.61
N ALA A 314 -12.03 -49.03 -12.06
CA ALA A 314 -12.63 -49.49 -13.32
C ALA A 314 -14.11 -49.06 -13.40
N PRO A 315 -14.58 -48.52 -14.54
CA PRO A 315 -15.91 -47.95 -14.64
C PRO A 315 -16.96 -49.00 -14.31
N GLU A 316 -17.59 -48.85 -13.15
CA GLU A 316 -18.76 -49.60 -12.78
C GLU A 316 -19.95 -49.00 -13.52
N ARG A 317 -20.82 -49.83 -14.12
CA ARG A 317 -21.99 -49.33 -14.83
C ARG A 317 -22.90 -48.64 -13.82
N ALA A 318 -22.96 -47.31 -13.91
CA ALA A 318 -23.90 -46.52 -13.13
C ALA A 318 -25.34 -47.03 -13.37
N PRO A 319 -26.14 -47.25 -12.32
CA PRO A 319 -27.57 -47.49 -12.48
C PRO A 319 -28.18 -46.31 -13.26
N LEU A 320 -29.03 -46.61 -14.23
CA LEU A 320 -29.59 -45.64 -15.19
C LEU A 320 -30.54 -44.59 -14.59
N ASP A 321 -30.72 -44.55 -13.27
CA ASP A 321 -31.57 -43.58 -12.56
C ASP A 321 -30.95 -43.16 -11.22
N ALA A 322 -29.76 -42.55 -11.27
CA ALA A 322 -29.28 -41.78 -10.12
C ALA A 322 -30.06 -40.46 -10.05
N ALA A 323 -31.17 -40.47 -9.32
CA ALA A 323 -31.91 -39.26 -8.98
C ALA A 323 -30.96 -38.27 -8.30
N VAL A 324 -31.08 -36.98 -8.66
CA VAL A 324 -30.40 -35.83 -8.03
C VAL A 324 -30.38 -36.03 -6.52
N GLU A 325 -29.21 -35.96 -5.88
CA GLU A 325 -29.10 -35.95 -4.42
C GLU A 325 -30.01 -34.86 -3.88
N GLN A 326 -31.15 -35.26 -3.31
CA GLN A 326 -32.05 -34.34 -2.61
C GLN A 326 -31.39 -33.97 -1.30
N GLU A 327 -31.24 -32.67 -1.03
CA GLU A 327 -30.81 -32.18 0.28
C GLU A 327 -31.69 -32.81 1.38
N ASP A 328 -31.06 -33.41 2.40
CA ASP A 328 -31.79 -34.00 3.54
C ASP A 328 -32.27 -32.89 4.49
N LEU A 329 -33.46 -32.35 4.20
CA LEU A 329 -34.07 -31.26 4.97
C LEU A 329 -34.79 -31.73 6.25
N ARG A 330 -34.68 -33.00 6.65
CA ARG A 330 -35.39 -33.55 7.82
C ARG A 330 -35.10 -32.81 9.12
N LEU A 331 -33.85 -32.33 9.30
CA LEU A 331 -33.46 -31.58 10.49
C LEU A 331 -34.15 -30.22 10.55
N LEU A 332 -34.26 -29.53 9.41
CA LEU A 332 -34.99 -28.28 9.28
C LEU A 332 -36.48 -28.51 9.56
N GLU A 333 -37.11 -29.48 8.90
CA GLU A 333 -38.53 -29.79 9.09
C GLU A 333 -38.87 -30.16 10.54
N HIS A 334 -38.01 -30.96 11.19
CA HIS A 334 -38.18 -31.30 12.59
C HIS A 334 -38.06 -30.07 13.48
N PHE A 335 -37.12 -29.17 13.21
CA PHE A 335 -36.97 -27.93 13.96
C PHE A 335 -38.14 -26.97 13.73
N THR A 336 -38.59 -26.79 12.49
CA THR A 336 -39.80 -26.03 12.13
C THR A 336 -41.01 -26.51 12.92
N ARG A 337 -41.22 -27.83 12.98
CA ARG A 337 -42.34 -28.42 13.75
C ARG A 337 -42.22 -28.14 15.24
N ARG A 338 -41.01 -28.26 15.81
CA ARG A 338 -40.76 -27.93 17.23
C ARG A 338 -41.06 -26.47 17.52
N LEU A 339 -40.58 -25.55 16.68
CA LEU A 339 -40.84 -24.12 16.83
C LEU A 339 -42.33 -23.78 16.73
N GLY A 340 -43.06 -24.44 15.81
CA GLY A 340 -44.51 -24.27 15.67
C GLY A 340 -45.34 -24.70 16.89
N THR A 341 -44.75 -25.43 17.86
CA THR A 341 -45.42 -25.79 19.12
C THR A 341 -45.20 -24.81 20.26
N ILE A 342 -44.38 -23.78 20.07
CA ILE A 342 -44.12 -22.76 21.09
C ILE A 342 -45.37 -21.89 21.22
N ALA A 343 -46.11 -22.10 22.31
CA ALA A 343 -47.34 -21.35 22.62
C ALA A 343 -47.09 -20.15 23.56
N ASP A 344 -45.97 -20.15 24.29
CA ASP A 344 -45.59 -19.15 25.28
C ASP A 344 -44.14 -18.70 25.05
N HIS A 345 -43.74 -17.61 25.71
CA HIS A 345 -42.38 -17.09 25.69
C HIS A 345 -41.35 -18.14 26.15
N ALA A 346 -40.39 -18.49 25.28
CA ALA A 346 -39.34 -19.48 25.55
C ALA A 346 -37.94 -18.87 25.42
N PRO A 347 -37.02 -19.11 26.38
CA PRO A 347 -35.66 -18.61 26.27
C PRO A 347 -34.85 -19.39 25.22
N LEU A 348 -33.94 -18.72 24.50
CA LEU A 348 -33.22 -19.30 23.36
C LEU A 348 -32.49 -20.60 23.67
N TYR A 349 -31.87 -20.70 24.85
CA TYR A 349 -31.12 -21.90 25.24
C TYR A 349 -31.97 -23.17 25.30
N GLN A 350 -33.25 -23.05 25.68
CA GLN A 350 -34.18 -24.18 25.70
C GLN A 350 -34.65 -24.56 24.30
N VAL A 351 -34.69 -23.60 23.38
CA VAL A 351 -35.14 -23.80 22.01
C VAL A 351 -34.07 -24.50 21.17
N VAL A 352 -32.80 -24.13 21.36
CA VAL A 352 -31.68 -24.64 20.55
C VAL A 352 -30.95 -25.83 21.18
N SER A 353 -31.32 -26.29 22.37
CA SER A 353 -30.68 -27.45 23.03
C SER A 353 -31.02 -28.80 22.37
N GLY A 354 -30.14 -29.79 22.61
CA GLY A 354 -30.28 -31.19 22.23
C GLY A 354 -29.37 -31.64 21.09
N GLY A 355 -28.47 -32.60 21.35
CA GLY A 355 -27.67 -33.25 20.29
C GLY A 355 -26.28 -32.65 20.06
N GLY A 356 -25.77 -31.85 21.00
CA GLY A 356 -24.40 -31.33 20.97
C GLY A 356 -24.27 -29.94 20.32
N PHE A 357 -23.03 -29.44 20.29
CA PHE A 357 -22.70 -28.11 19.78
C PHE A 357 -23.14 -27.90 18.32
N ALA A 358 -22.80 -28.81 17.40
CA ALA A 358 -23.06 -28.60 15.98
C ALA A 358 -24.56 -28.48 15.62
N PRO A 359 -25.47 -29.37 16.09
CA PRO A 359 -26.91 -29.18 15.86
C PRO A 359 -27.49 -27.95 16.55
N ALA A 360 -26.96 -27.56 17.71
CA ALA A 360 -27.39 -26.35 18.42
C ALA A 360 -26.97 -25.07 17.68
N SER A 361 -25.73 -25.00 17.21
CA SER A 361 -25.24 -23.89 16.38
C SER A 361 -26.02 -23.76 15.08
N TYR A 362 -26.35 -24.89 14.44
CA TYR A 362 -27.20 -24.90 13.24
C TYR A 362 -28.60 -24.33 13.51
N ARG A 363 -29.26 -24.74 14.60
CA ARG A 363 -30.55 -24.18 15.01
C ARG A 363 -30.45 -22.69 15.34
N LEU A 364 -29.37 -22.26 15.99
CA LEU A 364 -29.13 -20.85 16.29
C LEU A 364 -28.96 -20.01 15.01
N SER A 365 -28.23 -20.50 14.01
CA SER A 365 -28.11 -19.81 12.72
C SER A 365 -29.44 -19.71 11.97
N LEU A 366 -30.31 -20.71 12.10
CA LEU A 366 -31.66 -20.66 11.54
C LEU A 366 -32.55 -19.64 12.27
N LEU A 367 -32.42 -19.51 13.60
CA LEU A 367 -33.14 -18.49 14.36
C LEU A 367 -32.67 -17.06 14.03
N ALA A 368 -31.39 -16.87 13.71
CA ALA A 368 -30.89 -15.59 13.20
C ALA A 368 -31.57 -15.20 11.88
N LEU A 369 -31.78 -16.17 10.99
CA LEU A 369 -32.52 -15.95 9.74
C LEU A 369 -33.98 -15.51 9.97
N LEU A 370 -34.63 -16.02 11.03
CA LEU A 370 -35.98 -15.55 11.43
C LEU A 370 -35.97 -14.16 12.06
N ALA A 371 -34.89 -13.76 12.74
CA ALA A 371 -34.76 -12.44 13.34
C ALA A 371 -34.48 -11.34 12.30
N ASP A 372 -33.67 -11.64 11.28
CA ASP A 372 -33.26 -10.69 10.24
C ASP A 372 -34.24 -10.60 9.05
N GLY A 373 -35.21 -11.51 8.95
CA GLY A 373 -36.00 -11.71 7.73
C GLY A 373 -37.06 -10.65 7.42
N GLU A 374 -36.82 -9.85 6.38
CA GLU A 374 -37.88 -9.39 5.48
C GLU A 374 -38.59 -10.61 4.86
N ARG A 375 -39.91 -10.52 4.61
CA ARG A 375 -40.77 -11.63 4.17
C ARG A 375 -40.49 -12.08 2.71
N GLY A 376 -39.29 -12.55 2.43
CA GLY A 376 -38.78 -12.81 1.07
C GLY A 376 -38.04 -14.14 0.89
N GLY A 377 -38.47 -15.21 1.57
CA GLY A 377 -37.98 -16.57 1.29
C GLY A 377 -38.60 -17.19 0.03
N PRO A 378 -38.02 -18.29 -0.52
CA PRO A 378 -38.60 -19.02 -1.65
C PRO A 378 -40.08 -19.37 -1.43
N ALA A 379 -40.90 -19.29 -2.49
CA ALA A 379 -42.36 -19.44 -2.37
C ALA A 379 -42.78 -20.81 -1.82
N ASP A 380 -42.10 -21.89 -2.23
CA ASP A 380 -42.42 -23.28 -1.90
C ASP A 380 -41.21 -24.03 -1.31
N GLY A 381 -41.47 -24.94 -0.35
CA GLY A 381 -40.49 -25.83 0.27
C GLY A 381 -40.27 -25.63 1.78
N ALA A 382 -39.55 -26.55 2.42
CA ALA A 382 -39.35 -26.58 3.88
C ALA A 382 -38.69 -25.31 4.46
N VAL A 383 -37.86 -24.63 3.66
CA VAL A 383 -37.27 -23.33 4.01
C VAL A 383 -38.31 -22.22 4.02
N GLY A 384 -39.23 -22.21 3.05
CA GLY A 384 -40.35 -21.27 3.00
C GLY A 384 -41.31 -21.46 4.19
N ASP A 385 -41.60 -22.71 4.55
CA ASP A 385 -42.42 -23.03 5.72
C ASP A 385 -41.78 -22.56 7.03
N PHE A 386 -40.46 -22.71 7.17
CA PHE A 386 -39.71 -22.19 8.30
C PHE A 386 -39.81 -20.66 8.39
N MET A 387 -39.57 -19.93 7.30
CA MET A 387 -39.62 -18.46 7.27
C MET A 387 -41.02 -17.87 7.53
N ARG A 388 -42.09 -18.66 7.34
CA ARG A 388 -43.48 -18.25 7.61
C ARG A 388 -43.93 -18.49 9.05
N LEU A 389 -43.08 -19.04 9.92
CA LEU A 389 -43.44 -19.28 11.32
C LEU A 389 -43.85 -17.96 12.00
N PRO A 390 -44.98 -17.94 12.74
CA PRO A 390 -45.47 -16.74 13.42
C PRO A 390 -44.73 -16.53 14.74
N LEU A 391 -43.41 -16.41 14.69
CA LEU A 391 -42.54 -16.23 15.84
C LEU A 391 -41.71 -14.96 15.68
N ASP A 392 -41.54 -14.24 16.79
CA ASP A 392 -40.53 -13.18 16.90
C ASP A 392 -39.36 -13.72 17.71
N VAL A 393 -38.15 -13.50 17.21
CA VAL A 393 -36.90 -13.93 17.82
C VAL A 393 -36.10 -12.68 18.19
N GLU A 394 -35.72 -12.56 19.44
CA GLU A 394 -34.96 -11.43 19.96
C GLU A 394 -33.67 -11.93 20.61
N PHE A 395 -32.53 -11.43 20.12
CA PHE A 395 -31.20 -11.73 20.63
C PHE A 395 -30.73 -10.60 21.55
N GLY A 396 -30.16 -10.98 22.70
CA GLY A 396 -29.50 -10.07 23.64
C GLY A 396 -27.99 -10.00 23.40
N GLU A 397 -27.38 -8.91 23.86
CA GLU A 397 -25.94 -8.64 23.70
C GLU A 397 -25.06 -9.31 24.77
N ARG A 398 -25.67 -9.93 25.79
CA ARG A 398 -24.97 -10.58 26.90
C ARG A 398 -24.89 -12.09 26.70
N LEU A 399 -23.79 -12.68 27.13
CA LEU A 399 -23.64 -14.14 27.19
C LEU A 399 -24.14 -14.66 28.54
N GLN A 400 -24.97 -15.69 28.50
CA GLN A 400 -25.40 -16.45 29.67
C GLN A 400 -24.75 -17.84 29.71
N PRO A 401 -24.39 -18.35 30.89
CA PRO A 401 -23.89 -19.72 31.03
C PRO A 401 -25.02 -20.74 30.77
N VAL A 402 -24.73 -21.78 29.97
CA VAL A 402 -25.67 -22.87 29.66
C VAL A 402 -25.18 -24.17 30.29
N ASN A 403 -23.91 -24.52 30.06
CA ASN A 403 -23.24 -25.72 30.59
C ASN A 403 -23.96 -27.05 30.27
N GLU A 404 -24.63 -27.14 29.12
CA GLU A 404 -25.35 -28.32 28.64
C GLU A 404 -24.96 -28.64 27.19
N ASP A 405 -25.02 -29.91 26.79
CA ASP A 405 -24.77 -30.36 25.40
C ASP A 405 -23.44 -29.88 24.78
N GLY A 406 -22.39 -29.68 25.59
CA GLY A 406 -21.09 -29.18 25.13
C GLY A 406 -21.05 -27.67 24.84
N ILE A 407 -22.06 -26.92 25.30
CA ILE A 407 -22.19 -25.47 25.16
C ILE A 407 -21.93 -24.82 26.52
N ALA A 408 -20.80 -24.13 26.66
CA ALA A 408 -20.44 -23.45 27.92
C ALA A 408 -21.30 -22.20 28.17
N ALA A 409 -21.48 -21.37 27.13
CA ALA A 409 -22.27 -20.14 27.18
C ALA A 409 -22.87 -19.82 25.81
N MET A 410 -23.93 -19.02 25.80
CA MET A 410 -24.56 -18.53 24.57
C MET A 410 -25.17 -17.14 24.79
N SER A 411 -25.49 -16.42 23.71
CA SER A 411 -26.20 -15.14 23.82
C SER A 411 -27.56 -15.31 24.50
N GLU A 412 -27.90 -14.38 25.38
CA GLU A 412 -29.24 -14.23 25.93
C GLU A 412 -30.24 -13.99 24.79
N GLY A 413 -31.50 -14.31 25.05
CA GLY A 413 -32.59 -14.00 24.12
C GLY A 413 -33.78 -14.92 24.28
N HIS A 414 -34.82 -14.66 23.49
CA HIS A 414 -36.08 -15.37 23.59
C HIS A 414 -36.78 -15.50 22.24
N VAL A 415 -37.66 -16.49 22.17
CA VAL A 415 -38.61 -16.72 21.09
C VAL A 415 -40.00 -16.55 21.67
N ARG A 416 -40.83 -15.74 21.02
CA ARG A 416 -42.23 -15.53 21.41
C ARG A 416 -43.17 -15.66 20.22
N PRO A 417 -44.41 -16.16 20.41
CA PRO A 417 -45.42 -16.10 19.38
C PRO A 417 -45.70 -14.65 18.96
N ARG A 418 -45.79 -14.41 17.67
CA ARG A 418 -46.22 -13.13 17.11
C ARG A 418 -47.72 -13.00 17.33
N ALA A 419 -48.15 -12.00 18.10
CA ALA A 419 -49.57 -11.73 18.29
C ALA A 419 -50.24 -11.46 16.93
N ALA A 420 -51.35 -12.14 16.65
CA ALA A 420 -52.15 -11.86 15.46
C ALA A 420 -52.59 -10.39 15.52
N ALA A 421 -52.14 -9.58 14.57
CA ALA A 421 -52.56 -8.19 14.45
C ALA A 421 -54.09 -8.16 14.32
N ASN A 422 -54.72 -7.46 15.25
CA ASN A 422 -56.15 -7.24 15.33
C ASN A 422 -56.59 -6.39 14.12
N THR A 423 -56.99 -7.03 13.03
CA THR A 423 -57.71 -6.39 11.90
C THR A 423 -59.12 -6.01 12.37
N ALA A 424 -59.22 -4.86 13.05
CA ALA A 424 -60.48 -4.20 13.37
C ALA A 424 -60.26 -2.68 13.55
N ALA A 425 -59.73 -2.02 12.52
CA ALA A 425 -59.72 -0.56 12.42
C ALA A 425 -59.44 -0.14 10.98
N GLU A 426 -60.39 -0.38 10.07
CA GLU A 426 -60.56 0.31 8.78
C GLU A 426 -61.66 -0.43 8.02
N HIS A 427 -62.92 -0.26 8.41
CA HIS A 427 -64.12 -0.49 7.59
C HIS A 427 -65.34 0.04 8.34
N ASP A 428 -65.31 1.31 8.76
CA ASP A 428 -66.54 2.08 8.91
C ASP A 428 -66.24 3.58 8.77
N ASN A 429 -66.06 4.02 7.53
CA ASN A 429 -66.18 5.43 7.19
C ASN A 429 -66.80 5.55 5.80
N THR A 430 -68.04 5.07 5.65
CA THR A 430 -68.93 5.44 4.54
C THR A 430 -70.38 5.09 4.90
N ARG A 431 -71.08 6.05 5.50
CA ARG A 431 -72.51 6.39 5.32
C ARG A 431 -72.83 7.59 6.21
N GLU A 432 -72.83 8.78 5.61
CA GLU A 432 -74.04 9.55 5.26
C GLU A 432 -74.76 10.10 6.51
N ASP A 433 -74.55 11.37 6.87
CA ASP A 433 -75.11 12.62 6.30
C ASP A 433 -76.47 13.01 6.93
N ARG A 434 -76.41 14.06 7.77
CA ARG A 434 -77.44 15.10 8.08
C ARG A 434 -78.76 14.73 8.79
N PRO A 435 -79.43 15.70 9.47
CA PRO A 435 -79.27 17.17 9.42
C PRO A 435 -78.67 17.84 10.66
#